data_AF-A0A4Q5QSU0-F1
#
_entry.id   AF-A0A4Q5QSU0-F1
#
_cell.length_a   1.000
_cell.length_b   1.000
_cell.length_c   1.000
_cell.angle_alpha   90.00
_cell.angle_beta   90.00
_cell.angle_gamma   90.00
#
_symmetry.space_group_name_H-M   'P 1'
#
loop_
_entity.id
_entity.type
_entity.pdbx_description
1 polymer ?
#
loop_
_entity_poly.entity_id
_entity_poly.type
_entity_poly.pdbx_seq_one_letter_code
_entity_poly.pdbx_strand_id
1 'polypeptide(L)'
;MKLILIVVAAILLITPGCNSDERQQALEQKEAELNRREQDLQLKNQALDLKEEELNRREKAIDSMTPLNVADTLALLHPDLAGVYNVTMRCTQTNCPESAVGDIKNERWHFSIDSNRVVARAMSANQLVRLYTGTYTGTTIQLIAQADTISNLQAGNMIVRLQETKKNQLTGQREITRQDNCRIIYDLELQKQ
;
A
#
# COMPACT_ATOMS: atom_id res chain seq x y z
N MET A 1 17.64 -53.81 68.93
CA MET A 1 16.84 -52.59 68.60
C MET A 1 17.66 -51.29 68.57
N LYS A 2 18.56 -51.00 69.52
CA LYS A 2 19.32 -49.74 69.53
C LYS A 2 20.31 -49.56 68.36
N LEU A 3 20.96 -50.63 67.88
CA LEU A 3 21.90 -50.54 66.75
C LEU A 3 21.22 -50.23 65.40
N ILE A 4 20.01 -50.75 65.18
CA ILE A 4 19.25 -50.56 63.94
C ILE A 4 18.75 -49.11 63.83
N LEU A 5 18.34 -48.51 64.96
CA LEU A 5 17.93 -47.10 65.03
C LEU A 5 19.08 -46.13 64.72
N ILE A 6 20.31 -46.46 65.11
CA ILE A 6 21.50 -45.64 64.83
C ILE A 6 21.90 -45.72 63.35
N VAL A 7 21.81 -46.90 62.74
CA VAL A 7 22.12 -47.09 61.32
C VAL A 7 21.09 -46.39 60.42
N VAL A 8 19.80 -46.43 60.78
CA VAL A 8 18.74 -45.71 60.04
C VAL A 8 18.86 -44.19 60.18
N ALA A 9 19.26 -43.69 61.36
CA ALA A 9 19.53 -42.27 61.57
C ALA A 9 20.77 -41.77 60.82
N ALA A 10 21.80 -42.61 60.66
CA ALA A 10 23.01 -42.27 59.90
C ALA A 10 22.78 -42.25 58.38
N ILE A 11 21.90 -43.11 57.86
CA ILE A 11 21.55 -43.15 56.42
C ILE A 11 20.65 -41.98 56.01
N LEU A 12 19.84 -41.43 56.93
CA LEU A 12 18.97 -40.28 56.64
C LEU A 12 19.72 -38.93 56.51
N LEU A 13 20.98 -38.85 56.93
CA LEU A 13 21.78 -37.61 56.93
C LEU A 13 22.61 -37.39 55.65
N ILE A 14 22.58 -38.32 54.68
CA ILE A 14 23.50 -38.29 53.52
C ILE A 14 22.81 -38.05 52.16
N THR A 15 21.53 -37.63 52.10
CA THR A 15 20.93 -37.17 50.83
C THR A 15 19.79 -36.15 51.05
N PRO A 16 19.59 -35.10 50.23
CA PRO A 16 20.34 -34.70 49.02
C PRO A 16 20.74 -33.20 48.99
N GLY A 17 22.04 -32.91 48.83
CA GLY A 17 22.54 -31.58 48.42
C GLY A 17 22.81 -31.45 46.90
N CYS A 18 22.77 -32.55 46.14
CA CYS A 18 23.25 -32.63 44.75
C CYS A 18 22.33 -32.06 43.64
N ASN A 19 21.27 -31.29 43.96
CA ASN A 19 20.39 -30.69 42.94
C ASN A 19 20.44 -29.15 42.93
N SER A 20 21.40 -28.56 43.66
CA SER A 20 21.55 -27.10 43.79
C SER A 20 22.45 -26.52 42.69
N ASP A 21 23.51 -27.21 42.28
CA ASP A 21 24.46 -26.75 41.26
C ASP A 21 23.83 -26.70 39.85
N GLU A 22 23.06 -27.70 39.45
CA GLU A 22 22.37 -27.69 38.13
C GLU A 22 21.32 -26.58 38.06
N ARG A 23 20.62 -26.32 39.16
CA ARG A 23 19.65 -25.22 39.28
C ARG A 23 20.37 -23.87 39.23
N GLN A 24 21.52 -23.74 39.89
CA GLN A 24 22.35 -22.53 39.88
C GLN A 24 22.88 -22.24 38.47
N GLN A 25 23.40 -23.25 37.76
CA GLN A 25 23.85 -23.12 36.38
C GLN A 25 22.71 -22.76 35.43
N ALA A 26 21.53 -23.36 35.59
CA ALA A 26 20.35 -23.03 34.79
C ALA A 26 19.84 -21.60 35.05
N LEU A 27 19.98 -21.09 36.29
CA LEU A 27 19.65 -19.71 36.62
C LEU A 27 20.67 -18.73 36.01
N GLU A 28 21.97 -19.01 36.10
CA GLU A 28 23.02 -18.18 35.50
C GLU A 28 22.92 -18.11 33.97
N GLN A 29 22.57 -19.22 33.31
CA GLN A 29 22.31 -19.23 31.87
C GLN A 29 21.09 -18.39 31.49
N LYS A 30 20.00 -18.46 32.29
CA LYS A 30 18.82 -17.63 32.08
C LYS A 30 19.10 -16.16 32.32
N GLU A 31 19.86 -15.80 33.34
CA GLU A 31 20.25 -14.42 33.61
C GLU A 31 21.12 -13.87 32.48
N ALA A 32 22.08 -14.65 31.98
CA ALA A 32 22.90 -14.27 30.83
C ALA A 32 22.07 -14.09 29.56
N GLU A 33 21.08 -14.96 29.31
CA GLU A 33 20.17 -14.83 28.18
C GLU A 33 19.26 -13.60 28.31
N LEU A 34 18.69 -13.37 29.50
CA LEU A 34 17.85 -12.20 29.76
C LEU A 34 18.62 -10.91 29.58
N ASN A 35 19.85 -10.82 30.10
CA ASN A 35 20.69 -9.64 29.96
C ASN A 35 21.04 -9.36 28.49
N ARG A 36 21.32 -10.41 27.69
CA ARG A 36 21.51 -10.26 26.24
C ARG A 36 20.26 -9.75 25.53
N ARG A 37 19.08 -10.27 25.88
CA ARG A 37 17.80 -9.82 25.31
C ARG A 37 17.50 -8.38 25.71
N GLU A 38 17.80 -7.99 26.95
CA GLU A 38 17.62 -6.63 27.44
C GLU A 38 18.49 -5.63 26.67
N GLN A 39 19.76 -5.99 26.42
CA GLN A 39 20.67 -5.19 25.59
C GLN A 39 20.18 -5.07 24.14
N ASP A 40 19.72 -6.17 23.52
CA ASP A 40 19.17 -6.14 22.16
C ASP A 40 17.90 -5.28 22.06
N LEU A 41 17.00 -5.39 23.04
CA LEU A 41 15.80 -4.56 23.11
C LEU A 41 16.15 -3.07 23.30
N GLN A 42 17.16 -2.76 24.12
CA GLN A 42 17.61 -1.39 24.32
C GLN A 42 18.14 -0.78 23.00
N LEU A 43 18.94 -1.52 22.24
CA LEU A 43 19.44 -1.07 20.93
C LEU A 43 18.30 -0.88 19.91
N LYS A 44 17.31 -1.78 19.90
CA LYS A 44 16.13 -1.65 19.04
C LYS A 44 15.29 -0.44 19.41
N ASN A 45 15.08 -0.16 20.69
CA ASN A 45 14.34 1.02 21.14
C ASN A 45 15.06 2.30 20.70
N GLN A 46 16.38 2.39 20.88
CA GLN A 46 17.16 3.54 20.39
C GLN A 46 17.04 3.72 18.87
N ALA A 47 17.06 2.63 18.10
CA ALA A 47 16.87 2.69 16.66
C ALA A 47 15.46 3.11 16.24
N LEU A 48 14.44 2.75 17.04
CA LEU A 48 13.06 3.19 16.82
C LEU A 48 12.89 4.67 17.15
N ASP A 49 13.45 5.14 18.27
CA ASP A 49 13.41 6.56 18.67
C ASP A 49 14.03 7.45 17.58
N LEU A 50 15.18 7.06 17.02
CA LEU A 50 15.81 7.78 15.92
C LEU A 50 14.93 7.82 14.65
N LYS A 51 14.24 6.71 14.34
CA LYS A 51 13.31 6.66 13.20
C LYS A 51 12.08 7.51 13.45
N GLU A 52 11.55 7.52 14.67
CA GLU A 52 10.40 8.33 15.05
C GLU A 52 10.74 9.82 15.01
N GLU A 53 11.93 10.21 15.49
CA GLU A 53 12.43 11.58 15.33
C GLU A 53 12.59 11.97 13.86
N GLU A 54 13.14 11.09 13.02
CA GLU A 54 13.29 11.36 11.59
C GLU A 54 11.92 11.51 10.90
N LEU A 55 10.96 10.63 11.21
CA LEU A 55 9.60 10.70 10.70
C LEU A 55 8.92 12.01 11.14
N ASN A 56 9.02 12.37 12.42
CA ASN A 56 8.45 13.60 12.96
C ASN A 56 9.11 14.85 12.35
N ARG A 57 10.42 14.83 12.09
CA ARG A 57 11.11 15.90 11.35
C ARG A 57 10.61 16.03 9.91
N ARG A 58 10.40 14.91 9.21
CA ARG A 58 9.84 14.91 7.85
C ARG A 58 8.40 15.41 7.85
N GLU A 59 7.58 14.98 8.79
CA GLU A 59 6.20 15.44 8.95
C GLU A 59 6.16 16.95 9.23
N LYS A 60 6.99 17.44 10.16
CA LYS A 60 7.13 18.89 10.41
C LYS A 60 7.69 19.65 9.22
N ALA A 61 8.59 19.06 8.43
CA ALA A 61 9.06 19.68 7.19
C ALA A 61 7.94 19.80 6.15
N ILE A 62 7.06 18.79 6.06
CA ILE A 62 5.85 18.83 5.24
C ILE A 62 4.83 19.84 5.78
N ASP A 63 4.68 19.97 7.09
CA ASP A 63 3.73 20.89 7.72
C ASP A 63 4.21 22.35 7.69
N SER A 64 5.51 22.57 7.86
CA SER A 64 6.16 23.89 7.73
C SER A 64 6.32 24.34 6.28
N MET A 65 6.37 23.39 5.34
CA MET A 65 5.89 23.62 3.97
C MET A 65 4.38 23.74 4.03
N THR A 66 3.89 24.81 4.67
CA THR A 66 2.49 25.22 4.60
C THR A 66 2.00 24.93 3.19
N PRO A 67 0.95 24.10 3.00
CA PRO A 67 0.12 24.32 1.85
C PRO A 67 -0.40 25.73 2.12
N LEU A 68 0.24 26.74 1.54
CA LEU A 68 -0.52 27.90 1.12
C LEU A 68 -1.81 27.30 0.57
N ASN A 69 -2.94 27.83 1.00
CA ASN A 69 -4.22 27.63 0.34
C ASN A 69 -4.13 28.13 -1.12
N VAL A 70 -3.22 27.58 -1.92
CA VAL A 70 -3.43 27.27 -3.30
C VAL A 70 -4.49 26.18 -3.23
N ALA A 71 -5.74 26.59 -2.94
CA ALA A 71 -6.89 25.83 -3.36
C ALA A 71 -6.55 25.37 -4.76
N ASP A 72 -6.49 24.06 -4.98
CA ASP A 72 -6.00 23.48 -6.23
C ASP A 72 -6.57 24.30 -7.36
N THR A 73 -5.73 25.09 -8.05
CA THR A 73 -6.23 26.11 -8.97
C THR A 73 -7.12 25.44 -10.02
N LEU A 74 -6.76 24.20 -10.38
CA LEU A 74 -7.57 23.29 -11.18
C LEU A 74 -8.95 22.96 -10.56
N ALA A 75 -9.05 22.67 -9.26
CA ALA A 75 -10.33 22.39 -8.59
C ALA A 75 -11.22 23.63 -8.48
N LEU A 76 -10.62 24.81 -8.31
CA LEU A 76 -11.36 26.07 -8.29
C LEU A 76 -11.86 26.46 -9.69
N LEU A 77 -11.03 26.29 -10.73
CA LEU A 77 -11.38 26.64 -12.11
C LEU A 77 -12.30 25.60 -12.77
N HIS A 78 -12.19 24.34 -12.39
CA HIS A 78 -12.92 23.22 -13.00
C HIS A 78 -13.57 22.32 -11.93
N PRO A 79 -14.52 22.86 -11.14
CA PRO A 79 -15.20 22.08 -10.10
C PRO A 79 -16.02 20.92 -10.70
N ASP A 80 -16.44 21.06 -11.95
CA ASP A 80 -17.21 20.05 -12.68
C ASP A 80 -16.38 18.83 -13.09
N LEU A 81 -15.04 18.87 -13.00
CA LEU A 81 -14.16 17.75 -13.31
C LEU A 81 -14.18 16.65 -12.23
N ALA A 82 -14.33 17.05 -10.97
CA ALA A 82 -14.38 16.10 -9.86
C ALA A 82 -15.75 15.42 -9.75
N GLY A 83 -15.77 14.14 -9.42
CA GLY A 83 -17.01 13.38 -9.23
C GLY A 83 -16.93 11.93 -9.68
N VAL A 84 -18.10 11.29 -9.75
CA VAL A 84 -18.24 9.89 -10.16
C VAL A 84 -18.68 9.83 -11.62
N TYR A 85 -17.98 9.03 -12.41
CA TYR A 85 -18.26 8.80 -13.82
C TYR A 85 -18.55 7.33 -14.07
N ASN A 86 -19.61 7.07 -14.83
CA ASN A 86 -19.85 5.77 -15.45
C ASN A 86 -19.01 5.72 -16.73
N VAL A 87 -18.15 4.72 -16.83
CA VAL A 87 -17.19 4.59 -17.94
C VAL A 87 -17.56 3.37 -18.76
N THR A 88 -17.90 3.60 -20.02
CA THR A 88 -18.08 2.54 -21.02
C THR A 88 -16.88 2.52 -21.94
N MET A 89 -16.28 1.35 -22.11
CA MET A 89 -15.09 1.14 -22.91
C MET A 89 -15.38 0.14 -24.00
N ARG A 90 -15.05 0.47 -25.24
CA ARG A 90 -15.18 -0.42 -26.41
C ARG A 90 -13.81 -0.70 -26.99
N CYS A 91 -13.43 -1.97 -27.04
CA CYS A 91 -12.18 -2.39 -27.69
C CYS A 91 -12.27 -2.12 -29.20
N THR A 92 -11.39 -1.29 -29.73
CA THR A 92 -11.36 -0.94 -31.17
C THR A 92 -10.16 -1.55 -31.89
N GLN A 93 -9.07 -1.80 -31.17
CA GLN A 93 -7.89 -2.46 -31.71
C GLN A 93 -7.25 -3.34 -30.64
N THR A 94 -6.89 -4.56 -31.00
CA THR A 94 -6.15 -5.48 -30.12
C THR A 94 -5.33 -6.46 -30.96
N ASN A 95 -4.12 -6.78 -30.50
CA ASN A 95 -3.34 -7.94 -30.95
C ASN A 95 -3.12 -8.96 -29.82
N CYS A 96 -3.80 -8.77 -28.68
CA CYS A 96 -3.69 -9.63 -27.50
C CYS A 96 -4.69 -10.78 -27.58
N PRO A 97 -4.29 -12.03 -27.29
CA PRO A 97 -5.15 -13.21 -27.44
C PRO A 97 -6.34 -13.20 -26.48
N GLU A 98 -6.24 -12.55 -25.32
CA GLU A 98 -7.31 -12.47 -24.32
C GLU A 98 -8.30 -11.31 -24.53
N SER A 99 -8.30 -10.64 -25.68
CA SER A 99 -9.23 -9.53 -25.97
C SER A 99 -9.63 -9.50 -27.43
N ALA A 100 -10.90 -9.18 -27.70
CA ALA A 100 -11.45 -9.09 -29.05
C ALA A 100 -11.91 -7.67 -29.38
N VAL A 101 -11.84 -7.31 -30.66
CA VAL A 101 -12.43 -6.05 -31.15
C VAL A 101 -13.94 -6.14 -30.97
N GLY A 102 -14.54 -5.08 -30.43
CA GLY A 102 -15.96 -5.02 -30.10
C GLY A 102 -16.29 -5.31 -28.64
N ASP A 103 -15.36 -5.85 -27.85
CA ASP A 103 -15.54 -6.10 -26.42
C ASP A 103 -15.95 -4.81 -25.69
N ILE A 104 -16.99 -4.91 -24.86
CA ILE A 104 -17.49 -3.80 -24.04
C ILE A 104 -17.19 -4.08 -22.57
N LYS A 105 -16.63 -3.10 -21.88
CA LYS A 105 -16.39 -3.14 -20.43
C LYS A 105 -16.96 -1.88 -19.79
N ASN A 106 -17.58 -2.06 -18.62
CA ASN A 106 -18.10 -0.96 -17.83
C ASN A 106 -17.35 -0.87 -16.52
N GLU A 107 -16.92 0.34 -16.17
CA GLU A 107 -16.23 0.65 -14.92
C GLU A 107 -16.85 1.91 -14.29
N ARG A 108 -16.58 2.14 -13.01
CA ARG A 108 -16.96 3.38 -12.32
C ARG A 108 -15.70 4.11 -11.90
N TRP A 109 -15.50 5.33 -12.37
CA TRP A 109 -14.30 6.10 -12.05
C TRP A 109 -14.64 7.24 -11.11
N HIS A 110 -13.84 7.42 -10.06
CA HIS A 110 -13.95 8.55 -9.17
C HIS A 110 -12.80 9.52 -9.44
N PHE A 111 -13.14 10.67 -10.01
CA PHE A 111 -12.22 11.76 -10.30
C PHE A 111 -12.12 12.68 -9.09
N SER A 112 -10.90 12.93 -8.63
CA SER A 112 -10.56 13.92 -7.63
C SER A 112 -9.39 14.76 -8.15
N ILE A 113 -9.26 15.97 -7.60
CA ILE A 113 -8.10 16.83 -7.86
C ILE A 113 -7.29 16.85 -6.58
N ASP A 114 -5.99 16.62 -6.73
CA ASP A 114 -5.03 16.60 -5.64
C ASP A 114 -3.76 17.27 -6.12
N SER A 115 -3.32 18.32 -5.44
CA SER A 115 -2.06 19.01 -5.71
C SER A 115 -1.94 19.45 -7.18
N ASN A 116 -3.04 20.02 -7.71
CA ASN A 116 -3.23 20.48 -9.08
C ASN A 116 -3.08 19.38 -10.15
N ARG A 117 -3.27 18.11 -9.77
CA ARG A 117 -3.27 16.94 -10.65
C ARG A 117 -4.63 16.28 -10.65
N VAL A 118 -4.96 15.63 -11.76
CA VAL A 118 -6.16 14.80 -11.87
C VAL A 118 -5.83 13.41 -11.37
N VAL A 119 -6.62 12.92 -10.42
CA VAL A 119 -6.56 11.57 -9.90
C VAL A 119 -7.86 10.86 -10.25
N ALA A 120 -7.77 9.71 -10.93
CA ALA A 120 -8.94 8.89 -11.24
C ALA A 120 -8.79 7.49 -10.63
N ARG A 121 -9.70 7.15 -9.72
CA ARG A 121 -9.81 5.82 -9.11
C ARG A 121 -10.80 4.98 -9.89
N ALA A 122 -10.32 3.99 -10.63
CA ALA A 122 -11.17 3.07 -11.38
C ALA A 122 -11.63 1.92 -10.48
N MET A 123 -12.95 1.78 -10.37
CA MET A 123 -13.62 0.81 -9.52
C MET A 123 -14.35 -0.22 -10.38
N SER A 124 -14.21 -1.51 -10.02
CA SER A 124 -14.98 -2.62 -10.57
C SER A 124 -15.55 -3.43 -9.41
N ALA A 125 -16.86 -3.75 -9.45
CA ALA A 125 -17.55 -4.45 -8.35
C ALA A 125 -17.26 -3.85 -6.94
N ASN A 126 -17.18 -2.52 -6.87
CA ASN A 126 -16.84 -1.75 -5.66
C ASN A 126 -15.40 -1.96 -5.10
N GLN A 127 -14.52 -2.59 -5.86
CA GLN A 127 -13.10 -2.74 -5.55
C GLN A 127 -12.26 -1.81 -6.43
N LEU A 128 -11.23 -1.21 -5.85
CA LEU A 128 -10.26 -0.40 -6.59
C LEU A 128 -9.42 -1.32 -7.48
N VAL A 129 -9.56 -1.17 -8.80
CA VAL A 129 -8.80 -1.98 -9.77
C VAL A 129 -7.61 -1.22 -10.34
N ARG A 130 -7.70 0.10 -10.50
CA ARG A 130 -6.59 0.93 -11.00
C ARG A 130 -6.63 2.34 -10.42
N LEU A 131 -5.46 2.89 -10.20
CA LEU A 131 -5.25 4.30 -9.87
C LEU A 131 -4.55 4.98 -11.03
N TYR A 132 -5.14 6.07 -11.52
CA TYR A 132 -4.59 6.89 -12.58
C TYR A 132 -4.26 8.28 -12.04
N THR A 133 -3.14 8.83 -12.49
CA THR A 133 -2.76 10.22 -12.19
C THR A 133 -2.32 10.95 -13.44
N GLY A 134 -2.63 12.24 -13.51
CA GLY A 134 -2.43 12.99 -14.74
C GLY A 134 -2.62 14.49 -14.63
N THR A 135 -2.66 15.13 -15.79
CA THR A 135 -2.81 16.58 -15.93
C THR A 135 -4.04 16.93 -16.74
N TYR A 136 -4.54 18.15 -16.52
CA TYR A 136 -5.61 18.75 -17.29
C TYR A 136 -5.09 20.05 -17.92
N THR A 137 -5.36 20.23 -19.21
CA THR A 137 -4.89 21.40 -19.99
C THR A 137 -6.04 22.28 -20.46
N GLY A 138 -7.18 22.27 -19.76
CA GLY A 138 -8.36 23.10 -20.06
C GLY A 138 -9.40 22.41 -20.95
N THR A 139 -9.00 21.48 -21.81
CA THR A 139 -9.94 20.68 -22.62
C THR A 139 -9.59 19.20 -22.67
N THR A 140 -8.32 18.87 -22.44
CA THR A 140 -7.84 17.48 -22.47
C THR A 140 -7.29 17.06 -21.12
N ILE A 141 -7.56 15.81 -20.77
CA ILE A 141 -7.05 15.12 -19.58
C ILE A 141 -6.14 14.01 -20.08
N GLN A 142 -4.89 13.99 -19.63
CA GLN A 142 -3.99 12.86 -19.88
C GLN A 142 -3.68 12.18 -18.56
N LEU A 143 -4.08 10.92 -18.43
CA LEU A 143 -3.87 10.10 -17.24
C LEU A 143 -2.93 8.95 -17.55
N ILE A 144 -2.08 8.60 -16.59
CA ILE A 144 -1.16 7.48 -16.64
C ILE A 144 -1.47 6.58 -15.45
N ALA A 145 -1.58 5.27 -15.67
CA ALA A 145 -1.75 4.33 -14.58
C ALA A 145 -0.52 4.35 -13.69
N GLN A 146 -0.73 4.46 -12.38
CA GLN A 146 0.36 4.26 -11.44
C GLN A 146 0.71 2.77 -11.44
N ALA A 147 2.00 2.50 -11.65
CA ALA A 147 2.53 1.17 -11.44
C ALA A 147 2.51 0.95 -9.93
N ASP A 148 1.56 0.18 -9.37
CA ASP A 148 1.79 -0.64 -8.17
C ASP A 148 0.63 -1.58 -7.75
N THR A 149 1.09 -2.77 -7.32
CA THR A 149 0.61 -3.81 -6.36
C THR A 149 -0.86 -4.24 -6.21
N ILE A 150 -1.87 -3.48 -6.64
CA ILE A 150 -3.28 -3.79 -6.29
C ILE A 150 -3.92 -4.84 -7.22
N SER A 151 -3.34 -5.07 -8.39
CA SER A 151 -3.84 -6.05 -9.36
C SER A 151 -2.71 -6.98 -9.81
N ASN A 152 -2.93 -8.30 -9.69
CA ASN A 152 -2.07 -9.36 -10.27
C ASN A 152 -1.94 -9.28 -11.82
N LEU A 153 -2.61 -8.32 -12.45
CA LEU A 153 -2.49 -8.01 -13.87
C LEU A 153 -1.22 -7.22 -14.11
N GLN A 154 -0.21 -7.90 -14.66
CA GLN A 154 1.08 -7.38 -15.10
C GLN A 154 0.98 -5.91 -15.54
N ALA A 155 1.82 -5.08 -14.92
CA ALA A 155 1.89 -3.63 -15.09
C ALA A 155 2.33 -3.28 -16.52
N GLY A 156 1.38 -3.32 -17.46
CA GLY A 156 1.55 -2.68 -18.76
C GLY A 156 1.45 -1.16 -18.63
N ASN A 157 2.12 -0.44 -19.52
CA ASN A 157 1.96 1.00 -19.65
C ASN A 157 0.52 1.29 -20.09
N MET A 158 -0.28 1.92 -19.22
CA MET A 158 -1.64 2.33 -19.56
C MET A 158 -1.73 3.85 -19.58
N ILE A 159 -2.17 4.38 -20.71
CA ILE A 159 -2.35 5.82 -20.91
C ILE A 159 -3.79 6.07 -21.32
N VAL A 160 -4.44 7.00 -20.64
CA VAL A 160 -5.79 7.46 -20.95
C VAL A 160 -5.70 8.90 -21.42
N ARG A 161 -6.34 9.22 -22.54
CA ARG A 161 -6.48 10.58 -23.05
C ARG A 161 -7.95 10.85 -23.21
N LEU A 162 -8.47 11.81 -22.45
CA LEU A 162 -9.86 12.22 -22.46
C LEU A 162 -9.96 13.67 -22.90
N GLN A 163 -11.13 14.02 -23.41
CA GLN A 163 -11.49 15.39 -23.74
C GLN A 163 -12.94 15.63 -23.28
N GLU A 164 -13.21 16.84 -22.83
CA GLU A 164 -14.58 17.26 -22.57
C GLU A 164 -15.29 17.52 -23.90
N THR A 165 -16.39 16.81 -24.12
CA THR A 165 -17.18 16.95 -25.36
C THR A 165 -18.48 17.71 -25.14
N LYS A 166 -19.10 17.51 -23.98
CA LYS A 166 -20.30 18.21 -23.52
C LYS A 166 -20.22 18.32 -22.00
N LYS A 167 -21.09 19.16 -21.42
CA LYS A 167 -21.24 19.23 -19.97
C LYS A 167 -21.45 17.83 -19.40
N ASN A 168 -20.66 17.47 -18.38
CA ASN A 168 -20.71 16.17 -17.71
C ASN A 168 -20.37 14.95 -18.59
N GLN A 169 -19.80 15.14 -19.79
CA GLN A 169 -19.45 14.07 -20.71
C GLN A 169 -17.99 14.19 -21.17
N LEU A 170 -17.21 13.14 -20.92
CA LEU A 170 -15.84 13.02 -21.41
C LEU A 170 -15.79 11.88 -22.42
N THR A 171 -15.04 12.04 -23.51
CA THR A 171 -14.72 10.94 -24.43
C THR A 171 -13.23 10.86 -24.65
N GLY A 172 -12.75 9.71 -25.11
CA GLY A 172 -11.33 9.57 -25.36
C GLY A 172 -10.89 8.15 -25.61
N GLN A 173 -9.61 7.88 -25.36
CA GLN A 173 -8.99 6.58 -25.62
C GLN A 173 -8.10 6.12 -24.47
N ARG A 174 -8.13 4.80 -24.20
CA ARG A 174 -7.26 4.11 -23.25
C ARG A 174 -6.42 3.15 -24.06
N GLU A 175 -5.12 3.35 -23.99
CA GLU A 175 -4.12 2.50 -24.61
C GLU A 175 -3.44 1.68 -23.53
N ILE A 176 -3.34 0.37 -23.75
CA ILE A 176 -2.67 -0.57 -22.85
C ILE A 176 -1.56 -1.24 -23.66
N THR A 177 -0.32 -1.15 -23.19
CA THR A 177 0.85 -1.80 -23.81
C THR A 177 1.52 -2.71 -22.80
N ARG A 178 1.67 -4.00 -23.12
CA ARG A 178 2.29 -5.04 -22.27
C ARG A 178 3.67 -5.46 -22.78
N GLN A 179 4.37 -6.26 -21.98
CA GLN A 179 5.75 -6.69 -22.22
C GLN A 179 5.93 -7.46 -23.54
N ASP A 180 4.94 -8.22 -24.00
CA ASP A 180 5.00 -8.99 -25.25
C ASP A 180 4.60 -8.19 -26.51
N ASN A 181 4.72 -6.86 -26.48
CA ASN A 181 4.22 -5.96 -27.52
C ASN A 181 2.70 -6.13 -27.79
N CYS A 182 1.99 -6.72 -26.82
CA CYS A 182 0.54 -6.79 -26.80
C CYS A 182 -0.02 -5.40 -26.50
N ARG A 183 -0.85 -4.89 -27.40
CA ARG A 183 -1.43 -3.56 -27.41
C ARG A 183 -2.94 -3.64 -27.58
N ILE A 184 -3.66 -2.93 -26.72
CA ILE A 184 -5.11 -2.80 -26.77
C ILE A 184 -5.48 -1.33 -26.74
N ILE A 185 -6.37 -0.90 -27.65
CA ILE A 185 -7.01 0.41 -27.61
C ILE A 185 -8.48 0.23 -27.31
N TYR A 186 -8.94 1.00 -26.33
CA TYR A 186 -10.35 1.20 -26.04
C TYR A 186 -10.74 2.63 -26.39
N ASP A 187 -11.89 2.79 -27.03
CA ASP A 187 -12.61 4.06 -27.03
C ASP A 187 -13.42 4.15 -25.73
N LEU A 188 -13.43 5.33 -25.12
CA LEU A 188 -14.07 5.60 -23.84
C LEU A 188 -15.16 6.64 -24.01
N GLU A 189 -16.27 6.36 -23.36
CA GLU A 189 -17.35 7.30 -23.10
C GLU A 189 -17.60 7.34 -21.59
N LEU A 190 -17.48 8.53 -21.02
CA LEU A 190 -17.66 8.75 -19.59
C LEU A 190 -18.81 9.73 -19.39
N GLN A 191 -19.77 9.31 -18.57
CA GLN A 191 -20.91 10.13 -18.17
C GLN A 191 -20.86 10.37 -16.67
N LYS A 192 -20.82 11.64 -16.25
CA LYS A 192 -20.91 12.00 -14.84
C LYS A 192 -22.29 11.62 -14.29
N GLN A 193 -22.30 11.04 -13.08
CA GLN A 193 -23.52 10.72 -12.33
C GLN A 193 -24.20 11.97 -11.79
#